data_AF-A0A535T0Q3-F1
#
_entry.id   AF-A0A535T0Q3-F1
#
_cell.length_a   1.000
_cell.length_b   1.000
_cell.length_c   1.000
_cell.angle_alpha   90.00
_cell.angle_beta   90.00
_cell.angle_gamma   90.00
#
_symmetry.space_group_name_H-M   'P 1'
#
loop_
_entity.id
_entity.type
_entity.pdbx_description
1 polymer ?
#
loop_
_entity_poly.entity_id
_entity_poly.type
_entity_poly.pdbx_seq_one_letter_code
_entity_poly.pdbx_strand_id
1 'polypeptide(L)'
;VKRHHVDVWMLNTGWVGGPYGVGERMSIAHTRAIVRAVLQGDLRGVSTHVDPIFGLHIPNRVPGVPREVLDTRDSWPDPEDYDRQAAKLRDMFERNIQMIGKSGSSAG
;
A
#
# COMPACT_ATOMS: atom_id res chain seq x y z
N VAL A 1 -12.31 15.05 -1.31
CA VAL A 1 -12.09 14.49 0.05
C VAL A 1 -12.69 15.39 1.13
N LYS A 2 -12.11 16.56 1.45
CA LYS A 2 -12.54 17.40 2.59
C LYS A 2 -14.01 17.83 2.59
N ARG A 3 -14.60 18.17 1.44
CA ARG A 3 -16.00 18.62 1.35
C ARG A 3 -17.03 17.54 1.70
N HIS A 4 -16.73 16.28 1.40
CA HIS A 4 -17.68 15.18 1.48
C HIS A 4 -17.30 14.10 2.49
N HIS A 5 -16.26 14.32 3.30
CA HIS A 5 -15.79 13.39 4.33
C HIS A 5 -15.65 11.95 3.81
N VAL A 6 -15.03 11.79 2.63
CA VAL A 6 -14.82 10.48 2.02
C VAL A 6 -13.52 9.86 2.49
N ASP A 7 -13.57 8.57 2.79
CA ASP A 7 -12.39 7.76 3.10
C ASP A 7 -11.63 7.41 1.80
N VAL A 8 -10.30 7.48 1.84
CA VAL A 8 -9.44 7.11 0.71
C VAL A 8 -8.58 5.93 1.11
N TRP A 9 -8.57 4.89 0.27
CA TRP A 9 -7.83 3.65 0.50
C TRP A 9 -6.87 3.41 -0.66
N MET A 10 -5.66 2.96 -0.33
CA MET A 10 -4.69 2.48 -1.32
C MET A 10 -4.62 0.95 -1.24
N LEU A 11 -4.76 0.28 -2.37
CA LEU A 11 -4.78 -1.18 -2.46
C LEU A 11 -3.74 -1.66 -3.46
N ASN A 12 -2.83 -2.53 -3.01
CA ASN A 12 -1.90 -3.23 -3.89
C ASN A 12 -2.63 -4.41 -4.55
N THR A 13 -2.68 -4.42 -5.89
CA THR A 13 -3.21 -5.52 -6.71
C THR A 13 -2.14 -6.18 -7.59
N GLY A 14 -0.89 -5.80 -7.38
CA GLY A 14 0.29 -6.30 -8.06
C GLY A 14 0.85 -7.55 -7.38
N TRP A 15 2.10 -7.44 -6.92
CA TRP A 15 2.87 -8.54 -6.34
C TRP A 15 3.05 -8.34 -4.83
N VAL A 16 3.16 -9.46 -4.12
CA VAL A 16 3.43 -9.59 -2.67
C VAL A 16 4.55 -10.61 -2.45
N GLY A 17 5.25 -10.57 -1.31
CA GLY A 17 6.28 -11.55 -0.96
C GLY A 17 7.60 -11.48 -1.72
N GLY A 18 7.79 -10.49 -2.60
CA GLY A 18 9.04 -10.33 -3.35
C GLY A 18 8.91 -9.42 -4.56
N PRO A 19 10.04 -9.13 -5.25
CA PRO A 19 10.00 -8.47 -6.55
C PRO A 19 9.36 -9.39 -7.60
N TYR A 20 9.05 -8.82 -8.77
CA TYR A 20 8.58 -9.61 -9.91
C TYR A 20 9.55 -10.77 -10.22
N GLY A 21 9.00 -11.98 -10.35
CA GLY A 21 9.77 -13.22 -10.59
C GLY A 21 10.16 -14.00 -9.33
N VAL A 22 10.03 -13.40 -8.15
CA VAL A 22 10.26 -14.06 -6.84
C VAL A 22 9.00 -14.07 -6.00
N GLY A 23 8.33 -12.92 -5.89
CA GLY A 23 7.05 -12.82 -5.19
C GLY A 23 5.91 -13.49 -5.94
N GLU A 24 4.73 -13.47 -5.34
CA GLU A 24 3.49 -13.98 -5.93
C GLU A 24 2.49 -12.86 -6.21
N ARG A 25 1.63 -13.07 -7.21
CA ARG A 25 0.59 -12.09 -7.54
C ARG A 25 -0.47 -12.10 -6.45
N MET A 26 -0.87 -10.92 -6.00
CA MET A 26 -1.93 -10.76 -5.00
C MET A 26 -3.19 -11.54 -5.42
N SER A 27 -3.64 -12.46 -4.56
CA SER A 27 -4.82 -13.28 -4.83
C SER A 27 -6.04 -12.39 -5.03
N ILE A 28 -6.79 -12.66 -6.11
CA ILE A 28 -8.05 -11.96 -6.39
C ILE A 28 -9.06 -12.13 -5.24
N ALA A 29 -9.00 -13.25 -4.51
CA ALA A 29 -9.84 -13.48 -3.35
C ALA A 29 -9.53 -12.48 -2.22
N HIS A 30 -8.24 -12.26 -1.93
CA HIS A 30 -7.81 -11.28 -0.92
C HIS A 30 -8.16 -9.85 -1.34
N THR A 31 -7.90 -9.47 -2.59
CA THR A 31 -8.29 -8.15 -3.11
C THR A 31 -9.79 -7.91 -2.96
N ARG A 32 -10.62 -8.90 -3.29
CA ARG A 32 -12.09 -8.80 -3.11
C ARG A 32 -12.50 -8.74 -1.64
N ALA A 33 -11.81 -9.46 -0.75
CA ALA A 33 -12.05 -9.40 0.69
C ALA A 33 -11.75 -8.00 1.25
N ILE A 34 -10.63 -7.39 0.86
CA ILE A 34 -10.26 -6.03 1.29
C ILE A 34 -11.29 -5.00 0.79
N VAL A 35 -11.66 -5.06 -0.49
CA VAL A 35 -12.68 -4.16 -1.05
C VAL A 35 -14.02 -4.32 -0.33
N ARG A 36 -14.44 -5.55 -0.03
CA ARG A 36 -15.67 -5.80 0.75
C ARG A 36 -15.57 -5.19 2.14
N ALA A 37 -14.48 -5.41 2.86
CA ALA A 37 -14.28 -4.86 4.21
C ALA A 37 -14.34 -3.32 4.22
N VAL A 38 -13.75 -2.67 3.21
CA VAL A 38 -13.84 -1.21 3.03
C VAL A 38 -15.29 -0.78 2.82
N LEU A 39 -16.01 -1.42 1.89
CA LEU A 39 -17.38 -1.04 1.53
C LEU A 39 -18.40 -1.31 2.65
N GLN A 40 -18.20 -2.36 3.46
CA GLN A 40 -19.05 -2.66 4.61
C GLN A 40 -18.73 -1.80 5.84
N GLY A 41 -17.61 -1.06 5.80
CA GLY A 41 -17.15 -0.28 6.94
C GLY A 41 -16.47 -1.12 8.04
N ASP A 42 -16.13 -2.37 7.76
CA ASP A 42 -15.48 -3.31 8.71
C ASP A 42 -14.11 -2.81 9.17
N LEU A 43 -13.49 -1.90 8.42
CA LEU A 43 -12.20 -1.31 8.75
C LEU A 43 -12.31 -0.03 9.59
N ARG A 44 -13.53 0.45 9.87
CA ARG A 44 -13.73 1.63 10.72
C ARG A 44 -13.41 1.28 12.17
N GLY A 45 -12.46 2.02 12.76
CA GLY A 45 -12.03 1.79 14.14
C GLY A 45 -11.09 0.59 14.33
N VAL A 46 -10.70 -0.09 13.25
CA VAL A 46 -9.62 -1.09 13.32
C VAL A 46 -8.31 -0.37 13.61
N SER A 47 -7.52 -0.90 14.54
CA SER A 47 -6.21 -0.35 14.86
C SER A 47 -5.27 -0.47 13.66
N THR A 48 -4.46 0.56 13.45
CA THR A 48 -3.48 0.62 12.36
C THR A 48 -2.08 0.74 12.92
N HIS A 49 -1.09 0.22 12.21
CA HIS A 49 0.30 0.64 12.37
C HIS A 49 0.73 1.51 11.20
N VAL A 50 1.79 2.28 11.37
CA VAL A 50 2.30 3.18 10.34
C VAL A 50 3.44 2.50 9.60
N ASP A 51 3.35 2.43 8.27
CA ASP A 51 4.45 2.01 7.42
C ASP A 51 5.61 3.02 7.53
N PRO A 52 6.82 2.58 7.86
CA PRO A 52 7.93 3.49 8.15
C PRO A 52 8.50 4.19 6.92
N ILE A 53 8.17 3.75 5.69
CA ILE A 53 8.79 4.24 4.46
C ILE A 53 7.89 5.26 3.75
N PHE A 54 6.59 4.97 3.66
CA PHE A 54 5.56 5.75 2.97
C PHE A 54 4.62 6.46 3.93
N GLY A 55 4.67 6.18 5.24
CA GLY A 55 3.81 6.82 6.24
C GLY A 55 2.34 6.42 6.14
N LEU A 56 2.06 5.27 5.52
CA LEU A 56 0.70 4.78 5.31
C LEU A 56 0.17 4.13 6.59
N HIS A 57 -1.12 4.34 6.87
CA HIS A 57 -1.80 3.61 7.94
C HIS A 57 -2.27 2.26 7.42
N ILE A 58 -1.64 1.18 7.88
CA ILE A 58 -1.98 -0.19 7.51
C ILE A 58 -2.88 -0.79 8.60
N PRO A 59 -4.07 -1.31 8.27
CA PRO A 59 -4.93 -1.98 9.25
C PRO A 59 -4.27 -3.26 9.76
N ASN A 60 -4.25 -3.45 11.08
CA ASN A 60 -3.65 -4.63 11.70
C ASN A 60 -4.41 -5.94 11.40
N ARG A 61 -5.65 -5.83 10.92
CA ARG A 61 -6.49 -6.97 10.54
C ARG A 61 -7.49 -6.59 9.47
N VAL A 62 -7.66 -7.47 8.48
CA VAL A 62 -8.78 -7.42 7.53
C VAL A 62 -9.45 -8.80 7.50
N PRO A 63 -10.77 -8.90 7.72
CA PRO A 63 -11.47 -10.19 7.68
C PRO A 63 -11.24 -10.94 6.36
N GLY A 64 -10.83 -12.22 6.46
CA GLY A 64 -10.59 -13.06 5.29
C GLY A 64 -9.28 -12.76 4.54
N VAL A 65 -8.38 -11.98 5.13
CA VAL A 65 -7.04 -11.69 4.59
C VAL A 65 -5.99 -12.09 5.63
N PRO A 66 -5.02 -12.95 5.28
CA PRO A 66 -3.92 -13.31 6.16
C PRO A 66 -3.08 -12.09 6.55
N ARG A 67 -2.48 -12.11 7.75
CA ARG A 67 -1.69 -10.99 8.27
C ARG A 67 -0.45 -10.74 7.40
N GLU A 68 0.15 -11.81 6.89
CA GLU A 68 1.33 -11.82 6.04
C GLU A 68 1.08 -11.08 4.71
N VAL A 69 -0.18 -10.95 4.30
CA VAL A 69 -0.57 -10.18 3.11
C VAL A 69 -0.67 -8.68 3.41
N LEU A 70 -0.93 -8.32 4.67
CA LEU A 70 -1.01 -6.93 5.15
C LEU A 70 0.39 -6.40 5.50
N ASP A 71 1.23 -7.25 6.10
CA ASP A 71 2.59 -6.93 6.52
C ASP A 71 3.59 -7.36 5.44
N THR A 72 3.74 -6.51 4.41
CA THR A 72 4.52 -6.84 3.21
C THR A 72 5.99 -7.11 3.50
N ARG A 73 6.60 -6.49 4.51
CA ARG A 73 8.00 -6.74 4.88
C ARG A 73 8.22 -8.17 5.36
N ASP A 74 7.31 -8.68 6.18
CA ASP A 74 7.40 -10.03 6.76
C ASP A 74 7.11 -11.12 5.73
N SER A 75 6.46 -10.76 4.61
CA SER A 75 6.23 -11.68 3.49
C SER A 75 7.46 -11.94 2.61
N TRP A 76 8.51 -11.12 2.72
CA TRP A 76 9.71 -11.27 1.91
C TRP A 76 10.67 -12.27 2.57
N PRO A 77 11.31 -13.17 1.79
CA PRO A 77 12.32 -14.09 2.32
C PRO A 77 13.49 -13.38 3.00
N ASP A 78 13.88 -12.21 2.48
CA ASP A 78 14.90 -11.35 3.04
C ASP A 78 14.31 -9.95 3.33
N PRO A 79 14.17 -9.56 4.61
CA PRO A 79 13.66 -8.24 4.97
C PRO A 79 14.56 -7.08 4.53
N GLU A 80 15.88 -7.29 4.39
CA GLU A 80 16.78 -6.24 3.89
C GLU A 80 16.57 -5.99 2.39
N ASP A 81 16.23 -7.02 1.62
CA ASP A 81 15.86 -6.90 0.22
C ASP A 81 14.59 -6.06 0.05
N TYR A 82 13.60 -6.27 0.93
CA TYR A 82 12.40 -5.44 1.00
C TYR A 82 12.77 -3.99 1.27
N ASP A 83 13.58 -3.73 2.30
CA ASP A 83 13.93 -2.37 2.72
C ASP A 83 14.64 -1.61 1.58
N ARG A 84 15.55 -2.28 0.85
CA ARG A 84 16.23 -1.69 -0.33
C ARG A 84 15.24 -1.39 -1.46
N GLN A 85 14.32 -2.30 -1.76
CA GLN A 85 13.36 -2.10 -2.84
C GLN A 85 12.32 -1.03 -2.51
N ALA A 86 11.85 -0.98 -1.26
CA ALA A 86 10.92 0.03 -0.80
C ALA A 86 11.57 1.43 -0.78
N ALA A 87 12.83 1.55 -0.35
CA ALA A 87 13.59 2.80 -0.46
C ALA A 87 13.74 3.26 -1.92
N LYS A 88 14.07 2.34 -2.84
CA LYS A 88 14.13 2.64 -4.27
C LYS A 88 12.79 3.16 -4.81
N LEU A 89 11.68 2.55 -4.40
CA LEU A 89 10.34 2.97 -4.82
C LEU A 89 10.00 4.37 -4.28
N ARG A 90 10.32 4.66 -3.01
CA ARG A 90 10.18 6.00 -2.42
C ARG A 90 10.93 7.05 -3.26
N ASP A 91 12.20 6.79 -3.57
CA ASP A 91 13.01 7.74 -4.36
C ASP A 91 12.41 7.96 -5.77
N MET A 92 11.83 6.92 -6.38
CA MET A 92 11.11 7.05 -7.65
C MET A 92 9.86 7.93 -7.52
N PHE A 93 9.09 7.79 -6.44
CA PHE A 93 7.95 8.66 -6.14
C PHE A 93 8.38 10.12 -5.95
N GLU A 94 9.42 10.37 -5.17
CA GLU A 94 9.93 11.73 -4.93
C GLU A 94 10.38 12.42 -6.22
N ARG A 95 11.14 11.70 -7.07
CA ARG A 95 11.54 12.21 -8.39
C ARG A 95 10.33 12.51 -9.27
N ASN A 96 9.33 11.63 -9.27
CA ASN A 96 8.11 11.83 -10.05
C ASN A 96 7.32 13.06 -9.57
N ILE A 97 7.18 13.25 -8.26
CA ILE A 97 6.52 14.42 -7.67
C ILE A 97 7.25 15.70 -8.08
N GLN A 98 8.58 15.73 -8.07
CA GLN A 98 9.36 16.88 -8.52
C GLN A 98 9.14 17.19 -10.00
N MET A 99 9.03 16.17 -10.86
CA MET A 99 8.75 16.37 -12.29
C MET A 99 7.36 16.96 -12.51
N ILE A 100 6.34 16.40 -11.87
CA ILE A 100 4.96 16.92 -11.97
C ILE A 100 4.89 18.36 -11.44
N GLY A 101 5.56 18.64 -10.32
CA GLY A 101 5.63 19.99 -9.75
C GLY A 101 6.24 21.01 -10.70
N LYS A 102 7.28 20.63 -11.46
CA LYS A 102 7.89 21.48 -12.50
C LYS A 102 6.96 21.71 -13.70
N SER A 103 6.18 20.70 -14.09
CA SER A 103 5.22 20.81 -15.21
C SER A 103 3.93 21.57 -14.86
N GLY A 104 3.59 21.72 -13.57
CA GLY A 104 2.45 22.50 -13.08
C GLY A 104 2.71 24.00 -12.95
N SER A 105 3.97 24.43 -12.90
CA SER A 105 4.36 25.85 -12.78
C SER A 105 4.49 26.60 -14.11
N SER A 106 4.27 25.94 -15.25
CA SER A 106 4.29 26.58 -16.59
C SER A 106 2.90 26.81 -17.18
N ALA A 107 1.83 26.60 -16.41
CA ALA A 107 0.43 26.83 -16.82
C ALA A 107 -0.36 27.63 -15.77
N GLY A 108 0.27 28.61 -15.13
CA GLY A 108 -0.34 29.57 -14.21
C GLY A 108 -0.01 31.00 -14.61
#